data_AF-G4T8A7-F1
#
_entry.id   AF-G4T8A7-F1
#
_cell.length_a   1.000
_cell.length_b   1.000
_cell.length_c   1.000
_cell.angle_alpha   90.00
_cell.angle_beta   90.00
_cell.angle_gamma   90.00
#
_symmetry.space_group_name_H-M   'P 1'
#
loop_
_entity.id
_entity.type
_entity.pdbx_description
1 polymer ?
#
loop_
_entity_poly.entity_id
_entity_poly.type
_entity_poly.pdbx_seq_one_letter_code
_entity_poly.pdbx_strand_id
1 'polypeptide(L)'
;MLSILFTALSTSALLVSGAPILEKRIAQVIAQATADWEQACLRAGGGQACNPLSVSSMATLLAAPPPCAQQDAADSMIDLARKLGNDAEMIRLAQLFRQQPRNAPDSVSSLYCQQPPRNNELQGLFQCQFQGVNDNVFTGGVALGAPGTIPLGLSSLSPPGSCPANPGGKIPDGQQLNKIVNNPGRGNGGGNNGAAQPSQPAPPAQSK
;
A
#
# COMPACT_ATOMS: atom_id res chain seq x y z
N MET A 1 -2.94 35.24 77.00
CA MET A 1 -4.00 35.35 75.98
C MET A 1 -3.40 34.99 74.63
N LEU A 2 -4.07 34.06 73.97
CA LEU A 2 -3.70 33.32 72.76
C LEU A 2 -4.06 34.11 71.50
N SER A 3 -3.25 34.06 70.44
CA SER A 3 -3.72 34.30 69.07
C SER A 3 -2.79 33.59 68.08
N ILE A 4 -3.29 32.46 67.58
CA ILE A 4 -2.74 31.66 66.49
C ILE A 4 -3.62 31.98 65.28
N LEU A 5 -3.05 32.44 64.16
CA LEU A 5 -3.76 32.61 62.90
C LEU A 5 -3.23 31.58 61.89
N PHE A 6 -4.07 30.62 61.53
CA PHE A 6 -3.80 29.53 60.60
C PHE A 6 -3.86 30.03 59.15
N THR A 7 -2.78 29.88 58.38
CA THR A 7 -2.77 30.01 56.92
C THR A 7 -3.20 28.69 56.27
N ALA A 8 -4.36 28.69 55.60
CA ALA A 8 -4.84 27.57 54.78
C ALA A 8 -4.21 27.65 53.38
N LEU A 9 -3.41 26.64 53.01
CA LEU A 9 -2.80 26.50 51.70
C LEU A 9 -3.65 25.55 50.84
N SER A 10 -4.43 26.08 49.91
CA SER A 10 -5.29 25.30 49.01
C SER A 10 -4.47 24.73 47.84
N THR A 11 -4.12 23.45 47.90
CA THR A 11 -3.53 22.72 46.76
C THR A 11 -4.62 22.28 45.78
N SER A 12 -4.73 22.97 44.65
CA SER A 12 -5.56 22.53 43.52
C SER A 12 -4.82 21.46 42.72
N ALA A 13 -5.29 20.21 42.80
CA ALA A 13 -4.83 19.13 41.92
C ALA A 13 -5.47 19.30 40.53
N LEU A 14 -4.66 19.63 39.52
CA LEU A 14 -5.07 19.56 38.12
C LEU A 14 -5.08 18.10 37.69
N LEU A 15 -6.28 17.52 37.54
CA LEU A 15 -6.46 16.26 36.84
C LEU A 15 -6.26 16.51 35.34
N VAL A 16 -5.08 16.17 34.82
CA VAL A 16 -4.85 16.04 33.38
C VAL A 16 -5.61 14.80 32.92
N SER A 17 -6.80 15.00 32.35
CA SER A 17 -7.49 13.97 31.58
C SER A 17 -6.72 13.78 30.27
N GLY A 18 -6.02 12.64 30.13
CA GLY A 18 -5.39 12.26 28.87
C GLY A 18 -6.45 12.17 27.77
N ALA A 19 -6.30 12.96 26.70
CA ALA A 19 -7.14 12.85 25.52
C ALA A 19 -7.05 11.42 24.96
N PRO A 20 -8.16 10.83 24.47
CA PRO A 20 -8.11 9.52 23.85
C PRO A 20 -7.07 9.52 22.74
N ILE A 21 -6.18 8.53 22.74
CA ILE A 21 -5.24 8.29 21.64
C ILE A 21 -6.12 8.04 20.42
N LEU A 22 -6.25 9.05 19.55
CA LEU A 22 -6.86 8.88 18.24
C LEU A 22 -5.94 7.94 17.47
N GLU A 23 -6.34 6.69 17.26
CA GLU A 23 -5.63 5.82 16.33
C GLU A 23 -5.53 6.53 14.98
N LYS A 24 -4.30 6.61 14.46
CA LYS A 24 -4.00 7.33 13.23
C LYS A 24 -4.63 6.56 12.06
N ARG A 25 -5.68 7.13 11.45
CA ARG A 25 -6.24 6.60 10.20
C ARG A 25 -5.17 6.56 9.11
N ILE A 26 -4.94 5.39 8.54
CA ILE A 26 -3.99 5.23 7.42
C ILE A 26 -4.77 5.38 6.12
N ALA A 27 -4.61 6.54 5.47
CA ALA A 27 -5.29 6.82 4.22
C ALA A 27 -4.36 7.55 3.23
N GLN A 28 -4.56 7.24 1.96
CA GLN A 28 -3.93 7.88 0.82
C GLN A 28 -4.97 8.70 0.05
N VAL A 29 -4.51 9.65 -0.77
CA VAL A 29 -5.36 10.29 -1.79
C VAL A 29 -5.48 9.32 -2.97
N ILE A 30 -6.53 8.50 -2.99
CA ILE A 30 -6.66 7.38 -3.95
C ILE A 30 -6.62 7.82 -5.42
N ALA A 31 -7.06 9.06 -5.74
CA ALA A 31 -6.97 9.60 -7.09
C ALA A 31 -5.53 9.73 -7.61
N GLN A 32 -4.56 9.89 -6.71
CA GLN A 32 -3.14 9.97 -7.10
C GLN A 32 -2.58 8.60 -7.52
N ALA A 33 -3.18 7.50 -7.08
CA ALA A 33 -2.72 6.14 -7.40
C ALA A 33 -2.92 5.78 -8.88
N THR A 34 -3.93 6.37 -9.53
CA THR A 34 -4.26 6.12 -10.95
C THR A 34 -3.98 7.32 -11.85
N ALA A 35 -3.64 8.49 -11.30
CA ALA A 35 -3.43 9.71 -12.07
C ALA A 35 -2.41 9.54 -13.21
N ASP A 36 -1.24 8.96 -12.93
CA ASP A 36 -0.22 8.73 -13.95
C ASP A 36 -0.71 7.75 -15.04
N TRP A 37 -1.49 6.73 -14.65
CA TRP A 37 -2.04 5.76 -15.58
C TRP A 37 -3.08 6.40 -16.49
N GLU A 38 -3.94 7.26 -15.95
CA GLU A 38 -4.93 8.00 -16.74
C GLU A 38 -4.24 8.90 -17.76
N GLN A 39 -3.16 9.58 -17.37
CA GLN A 39 -2.37 10.38 -18.30
C GLN A 39 -1.69 9.53 -19.38
N ALA A 40 -1.18 8.34 -19.04
CA ALA A 40 -0.63 7.40 -20.02
C ALA A 40 -1.71 6.93 -21.00
N CYS A 41 -2.90 6.58 -20.49
CA CYS A 41 -4.05 6.20 -21.29
C CYS A 41 -4.48 7.29 -22.28
N LEU A 42 -4.52 8.55 -21.85
CA LEU A 42 -4.86 9.67 -22.73
C LEU A 42 -3.82 9.84 -23.85
N ARG A 43 -2.52 9.72 -23.54
CA ARG A 43 -1.45 9.77 -24.55
C ARG A 43 -1.51 8.61 -25.54
N ALA A 44 -1.92 7.43 -25.09
CA ALA A 44 -2.14 6.25 -25.92
C ALA A 44 -3.43 6.34 -26.78
N GLY A 45 -4.18 7.43 -26.71
CA GLY A 45 -5.39 7.65 -27.51
C GLY A 45 -6.67 7.03 -26.92
N GLY A 46 -6.68 6.66 -25.64
CA GLY A 46 -7.84 6.02 -24.99
C GLY A 46 -9.05 6.93 -24.80
N GLY A 47 -8.88 8.25 -24.90
CA GLY A 47 -9.96 9.24 -24.88
C GLY A 47 -10.90 9.08 -23.68
N GLN A 48 -12.20 8.99 -23.96
CA GLN A 48 -13.25 8.93 -22.94
C GLN A 48 -13.24 7.66 -22.08
N ALA A 49 -12.51 6.61 -22.47
CA ALA A 49 -12.41 5.39 -21.67
C ALA A 49 -11.47 5.55 -20.46
N CYS A 50 -10.52 6.49 -20.50
CA CYS A 50 -9.46 6.61 -19.50
C CYS A 50 -9.99 7.05 -18.13
N ASN A 51 -10.78 8.13 -18.09
CA ASN A 51 -11.22 8.71 -16.82
C ASN A 51 -12.20 7.79 -16.04
N PRO A 52 -13.27 7.23 -16.65
CA PRO A 52 -14.17 6.32 -15.92
C PRO A 52 -13.45 5.07 -15.38
N LEU A 53 -12.47 4.55 -16.14
CA LEU A 53 -11.67 3.40 -15.70
C LEU A 53 -10.72 3.78 -14.56
N SER A 54 -10.09 4.97 -14.61
CA SER A 54 -9.27 5.51 -13.52
C SER A 54 -10.09 5.67 -12.23
N VAL A 55 -11.27 6.30 -12.32
CA VAL A 55 -12.17 6.55 -11.17
C VAL A 55 -12.68 5.25 -10.54
N SER A 56 -13.16 4.31 -11.36
CA SER A 56 -13.61 3.02 -10.84
C SER A 56 -12.46 2.21 -10.24
N SER A 57 -11.26 2.27 -10.82
CA SER A 57 -10.08 1.59 -10.30
C SER A 57 -9.63 2.17 -8.96
N MET A 58 -9.47 3.49 -8.83
CA MET A 58 -9.02 4.10 -7.56
C MET A 58 -9.96 3.80 -6.38
N ALA A 59 -11.26 3.64 -6.63
CA ALA A 59 -12.23 3.30 -5.59
C ALA A 59 -11.97 1.92 -4.96
N THR A 60 -11.28 1.02 -5.66
CA THR A 60 -10.89 -0.29 -5.12
C THR A 60 -9.78 -0.21 -4.05
N LEU A 61 -9.15 0.96 -3.87
CA LEU A 61 -8.16 1.24 -2.82
C LEU A 61 -8.80 1.71 -1.51
N LEU A 62 -10.12 1.83 -1.44
CA LEU A 62 -10.82 2.00 -0.17
C LEU A 62 -10.63 0.75 0.72
N ALA A 63 -11.04 0.83 1.99
CA ALA A 63 -10.84 -0.25 2.94
C ALA A 63 -11.79 -1.45 2.76
N ALA A 64 -13.02 -1.19 2.31
CA ALA A 64 -14.10 -2.18 2.22
C ALA A 64 -14.35 -2.88 0.84
N PRO A 65 -13.66 -2.58 -0.27
CA PRO A 65 -13.80 -3.37 -1.50
C PRO A 65 -13.42 -4.84 -1.29
N PRO A 66 -14.03 -5.78 -2.04
CA PRO A 66 -13.66 -7.19 -2.00
C PRO A 66 -12.15 -7.42 -2.24
N PRO A 67 -11.56 -8.53 -1.72
CA PRO A 67 -10.13 -8.78 -1.85
C PRO A 67 -9.60 -8.75 -3.29
N CYS A 68 -10.39 -9.22 -4.27
CA CYS A 68 -9.99 -9.24 -5.68
C CYS A 68 -10.32 -7.97 -6.48
N ALA A 69 -11.11 -7.03 -5.95
CA ALA A 69 -11.58 -5.87 -6.72
C ALA A 69 -10.44 -5.05 -7.36
N GLN A 70 -9.34 -4.83 -6.62
CA GLN A 70 -8.16 -4.13 -7.13
C GLN A 70 -7.42 -4.92 -8.22
N GLN A 71 -7.47 -6.26 -8.19
CA GLN A 71 -6.93 -7.09 -9.25
C GLN A 71 -7.74 -6.92 -10.53
N ASP A 72 -9.06 -7.03 -10.41
CA ASP A 72 -9.97 -6.94 -11.54
C ASP A 72 -9.92 -5.55 -12.21
N ALA A 73 -9.72 -4.50 -11.39
CA ALA A 73 -9.45 -3.16 -11.88
C ALA A 73 -8.13 -3.07 -12.64
N ALA A 74 -7.04 -3.58 -12.08
CA ALA A 74 -5.73 -3.62 -12.75
C ALA A 74 -5.78 -4.44 -14.05
N ASP A 75 -6.49 -5.57 -14.07
CA ASP A 75 -6.75 -6.37 -15.26
C ASP A 75 -7.47 -5.53 -16.32
N SER A 76 -8.51 -4.79 -15.94
CA SER A 76 -9.26 -3.93 -16.86
C SER A 76 -8.40 -2.78 -17.41
N MET A 77 -7.48 -2.22 -16.60
CA MET A 77 -6.49 -1.24 -17.03
C MET A 77 -5.53 -1.81 -18.10
N ILE A 78 -5.10 -3.08 -17.95
CA ILE A 78 -4.26 -3.79 -18.93
C ILE A 78 -5.06 -4.14 -20.19
N ASP A 79 -6.32 -4.58 -20.04
CA ASP A 79 -7.20 -4.89 -21.17
C ASP A 79 -7.36 -3.65 -22.09
N LEU A 80 -7.46 -2.45 -21.50
CA LEU A 80 -7.47 -1.20 -22.27
C LEU A 80 -6.11 -0.91 -22.90
N ALA A 81 -5.01 -1.06 -22.17
CA ALA A 81 -3.66 -0.85 -22.70
C ALA A 81 -3.39 -1.71 -23.96
N ARG A 82 -3.83 -2.97 -23.96
CA ARG A 82 -3.71 -3.88 -25.11
C ARG A 82 -4.50 -3.40 -26.33
N LYS A 83 -5.71 -2.87 -26.11
CA LYS A 83 -6.52 -2.27 -27.20
C LYS A 83 -5.87 -1.02 -27.79
N LEU A 84 -5.09 -0.30 -26.99
CA LEU A 84 -4.36 0.91 -27.39
C LEU A 84 -2.92 0.62 -27.85
N GLY A 85 -2.68 -0.56 -28.42
CA GLY A 85 -1.38 -0.92 -29.00
C GLY A 85 -0.37 -1.50 -28.02
N ASN A 86 -0.82 -2.04 -26.88
CA ASN A 86 0.03 -2.60 -25.83
C ASN A 86 0.98 -1.55 -25.21
N ASP A 87 0.44 -0.38 -24.86
CA ASP A 87 1.23 0.69 -24.25
C ASP A 87 1.93 0.21 -22.97
N ALA A 88 3.27 0.18 -23.01
CA ALA A 88 4.09 -0.38 -21.94
C ALA A 88 3.98 0.41 -20.63
N GLU A 89 3.77 1.72 -20.71
CA GLU A 89 3.66 2.57 -19.52
C GLU A 89 2.32 2.36 -18.81
N MET A 90 1.22 2.22 -19.57
CA MET A 90 -0.06 1.83 -19.01
C MET A 90 0.01 0.47 -18.31
N ILE A 91 0.66 -0.53 -18.91
CA ILE A 91 0.82 -1.86 -18.31
C ILE A 91 1.65 -1.77 -17.03
N ARG A 92 2.79 -1.09 -17.07
CA ARG A 92 3.68 -0.90 -15.92
C ARG A 92 2.96 -0.22 -14.76
N LEU A 93 2.19 0.83 -15.04
CA LEU A 93 1.43 1.55 -14.03
C LEU A 93 0.25 0.73 -13.49
N ALA A 94 -0.39 -0.11 -14.31
CA ALA A 94 -1.41 -1.05 -13.85
C ALA A 94 -0.81 -2.12 -12.91
N GLN A 95 0.40 -2.60 -13.20
CA GLN A 95 1.13 -3.53 -12.32
C GLN A 95 1.51 -2.89 -10.98
N LEU A 96 1.88 -1.61 -10.97
CA LEU A 96 2.11 -0.87 -9.72
C LEU A 96 0.80 -0.60 -8.98
N PHE A 97 -0.27 -0.22 -9.69
CA PHE A 97 -1.59 -0.05 -9.10
C PHE A 97 -2.11 -1.35 -8.46
N ARG A 98 -1.87 -2.52 -9.08
CA ARG A 98 -2.20 -3.83 -8.49
C ARG A 98 -1.55 -4.03 -7.12
N GLN A 99 -0.39 -3.42 -6.93
CA GLN A 99 0.45 -3.56 -5.74
C GLN A 99 0.24 -2.42 -4.74
N GLN A 100 -0.47 -1.34 -5.11
CA GLN A 100 -0.73 -0.21 -4.22
C GLN A 100 -1.42 -0.68 -2.91
N PRO A 101 -0.93 -0.32 -1.72
CA PRO A 101 -1.66 -0.59 -0.49
C PRO A 101 -3.05 0.04 -0.51
N ARG A 102 -4.02 -0.62 0.10
CA ARG A 102 -5.35 -0.04 0.32
C ARG A 102 -5.36 0.81 1.59
N ASN A 103 -6.30 1.74 1.68
CA ASN A 103 -6.55 2.49 2.89
C ASN A 103 -6.91 1.55 4.05
N ALA A 104 -6.33 1.78 5.22
CA ALA A 104 -6.49 0.99 6.44
C ALA A 104 -6.88 1.92 7.60
N PRO A 105 -8.12 2.46 7.62
CA PRO A 105 -8.56 3.43 8.63
C PRO A 105 -8.63 2.85 10.06
N ASP A 106 -8.65 1.54 10.18
CA ASP A 106 -8.65 0.72 11.40
C ASP A 106 -7.28 0.08 11.68
N SER A 107 -6.24 0.46 10.93
CA SER A 107 -4.85 -0.01 11.12
C SER A 107 -4.70 -1.54 11.05
N VAL A 108 -5.54 -2.24 10.28
CA VAL A 108 -5.39 -3.69 10.01
C VAL A 108 -4.94 -3.95 8.57
N SER A 109 -4.34 -5.11 8.33
CA SER A 109 -3.88 -5.50 7.00
C SER A 109 -5.06 -5.76 6.04
N SER A 110 -4.90 -5.44 4.75
CA SER A 110 -5.90 -5.79 3.74
C SER A 110 -5.76 -7.24 3.27
N LEU A 111 -6.89 -7.94 3.13
CA LEU A 111 -6.91 -9.31 2.59
C LEU A 111 -6.40 -9.36 1.13
N TYR A 112 -5.58 -10.35 0.82
CA TYR A 112 -5.08 -10.65 -0.52
C TYR A 112 -6.15 -11.35 -1.37
N CYS A 113 -6.16 -11.04 -2.66
CA CYS A 113 -6.96 -11.81 -3.62
C CYS A 113 -6.44 -13.26 -3.69
N GLN A 114 -7.37 -14.21 -3.73
CA GLN A 114 -7.09 -15.65 -3.81
C GLN A 114 -7.50 -16.25 -5.16
N GLN A 115 -7.68 -15.40 -6.17
CA GLN A 115 -8.00 -15.81 -7.55
C GLN A 115 -6.86 -15.40 -8.49
N PRO A 116 -6.56 -16.22 -9.51
CA PRO A 116 -5.58 -15.83 -10.51
C PRO A 116 -6.09 -14.60 -11.30
N PRO A 117 -5.18 -13.70 -11.74
CA PRO A 117 -5.55 -12.60 -12.60
C PRO A 117 -5.93 -13.08 -14.00
N ARG A 118 -6.68 -12.27 -14.75
CA ARG A 118 -7.01 -12.55 -16.15
C ARG A 118 -5.81 -12.30 -17.07
N ASN A 119 -5.00 -11.29 -16.76
CA ASN A 119 -3.82 -10.90 -17.53
C ASN A 119 -2.53 -11.45 -16.93
N ASN A 120 -1.69 -12.03 -17.78
CA ASN A 120 -0.44 -12.66 -17.38
C ASN A 120 0.56 -11.67 -16.75
N GLU A 121 0.46 -10.39 -17.12
CA GLU A 121 1.26 -9.28 -16.61
C GLU A 121 1.06 -9.07 -15.09
N LEU A 122 -0.04 -9.57 -14.51
CA LEU A 122 -0.32 -9.49 -13.08
C LEU A 122 -0.03 -10.79 -12.32
N GLN A 123 0.35 -11.87 -13.00
CA GLN A 123 0.60 -13.15 -12.32
C GLN A 123 1.67 -13.00 -11.26
N GLY A 124 1.39 -13.43 -10.03
CA GLY A 124 2.31 -13.32 -8.90
C GLY A 124 2.44 -11.91 -8.30
N LEU A 125 1.67 -10.92 -8.77
CA LEU A 125 1.58 -9.60 -8.15
C LEU A 125 0.46 -9.55 -7.12
N PHE A 126 0.74 -8.94 -5.98
CA PHE A 126 -0.20 -8.76 -4.87
C PHE A 126 0.07 -7.43 -4.17
N GLN A 127 -0.95 -6.87 -3.49
CA GLN A 127 -0.82 -5.57 -2.84
C GLN A 127 0.26 -5.57 -1.75
N CYS A 128 1.02 -4.48 -1.64
CA CYS A 128 1.80 -4.21 -0.44
C CYS A 128 0.84 -3.78 0.69
N GLN A 129 1.36 -3.69 1.92
CA GLN A 129 0.64 -3.11 3.06
C GLN A 129 1.29 -1.80 3.51
N PHE A 130 0.53 -0.94 4.20
CA PHE A 130 1.09 0.28 4.82
C PHE A 130 1.81 -0.03 6.13
N GLN A 131 2.85 0.72 6.47
CA GLN A 131 3.69 0.52 7.66
C GLN A 131 2.90 0.42 8.95
N GLY A 132 1.89 1.26 9.13
CA GLY A 132 1.10 1.34 10.36
C GLY A 132 0.09 0.20 10.56
N VAL A 133 -0.08 -0.73 9.61
CA VAL A 133 -1.04 -1.82 9.80
C VAL A 133 -0.51 -2.90 10.75
N ASN A 134 -1.42 -3.54 11.49
CA ASN A 134 -1.17 -4.77 12.21
C ASN A 134 -1.08 -5.94 11.23
N ASP A 135 0.02 -6.70 11.28
CA ASP A 135 0.25 -7.86 10.39
C ASP A 135 -0.45 -9.14 10.84
N ASN A 136 -0.93 -9.19 12.08
CA ASN A 136 -1.57 -10.37 12.65
C ASN A 136 -3.09 -10.37 12.46
N VAL A 137 -3.67 -9.23 12.09
CA VAL A 137 -5.11 -9.05 11.92
C VAL A 137 -5.35 -8.36 10.58
N PHE A 138 -6.28 -8.93 9.83
CA PHE A 138 -6.70 -8.43 8.52
C PHE A 138 -8.13 -7.89 8.58
N THR A 139 -8.53 -7.16 7.53
CA THR A 139 -9.89 -6.61 7.37
C THR A 139 -10.95 -7.65 7.72
N GLY A 140 -11.92 -7.25 8.55
CA GLY A 140 -12.95 -8.16 9.07
C GLY A 140 -12.53 -8.99 10.28
N GLY A 141 -11.39 -8.68 10.91
CA GLY A 141 -10.91 -9.37 12.11
C GLY A 141 -10.29 -10.74 11.82
N VAL A 142 -9.83 -10.96 10.59
CA VAL A 142 -9.29 -12.24 10.15
C VAL A 142 -7.85 -12.40 10.65
N ALA A 143 -7.58 -13.46 11.40
CA ALA A 143 -6.25 -13.74 11.94
C ALA A 143 -5.28 -14.23 10.83
N LEU A 144 -4.01 -13.84 10.94
CA LEU A 144 -2.94 -14.34 10.08
C LEU A 144 -2.93 -15.88 10.02
N GLY A 145 -2.78 -16.44 8.82
CA GLY A 145 -2.83 -17.87 8.53
C GLY A 145 -4.18 -18.34 7.99
N ALA A 146 -5.25 -17.54 8.13
CA ALA A 146 -6.53 -17.83 7.49
C ALA A 146 -6.49 -17.54 5.97
N PRO A 147 -7.44 -18.09 5.19
CA PRO A 147 -7.55 -17.80 3.76
C PRO A 147 -7.57 -16.29 3.46
N GLY A 148 -6.80 -15.85 2.47
CA GLY A 148 -6.70 -14.43 2.12
C GLY A 148 -5.70 -13.62 2.93
N THR A 149 -5.06 -14.20 3.96
CA THR A 149 -4.01 -13.50 4.75
C THR A 149 -2.59 -13.75 4.24
N ILE A 150 -2.43 -14.68 3.29
CA ILE A 150 -1.19 -14.97 2.58
C ILE A 150 -1.47 -14.78 1.08
N PRO A 151 -0.57 -14.14 0.30
CA PRO A 151 -0.77 -13.98 -1.13
C PRO A 151 -0.94 -15.32 -1.85
N LEU A 152 -1.76 -15.32 -2.90
CA LEU A 152 -2.05 -16.51 -3.69
C LEU A 152 -0.74 -17.19 -4.16
N GLY A 153 -0.64 -18.49 -3.93
CA GLY A 153 0.51 -19.30 -4.35
C GLY A 153 1.73 -19.20 -3.43
N LEU A 154 1.65 -18.46 -2.33
CA LEU A 154 2.70 -18.43 -1.30
C LEU A 154 2.27 -19.21 -0.05
N SER A 155 3.26 -19.74 0.68
CA SER A 155 3.08 -20.36 1.99
C SER A 155 3.36 -19.41 3.16
N SER A 156 4.07 -18.31 2.90
CA SER A 156 4.36 -17.24 3.86
C SER A 156 4.80 -15.98 3.10
N LEU A 157 4.81 -14.83 3.78
CA LEU A 157 5.31 -13.56 3.26
C LEU A 157 6.32 -12.99 4.24
N SER A 158 7.57 -12.81 3.80
CA SER A 158 8.64 -12.27 4.64
C SER A 158 9.47 -11.25 3.86
N PRO A 159 9.58 -9.99 4.33
CA PRO A 159 8.92 -9.45 5.52
C PRO A 159 7.40 -9.28 5.33
N PRO A 160 6.59 -9.31 6.41
CA PRO A 160 5.16 -9.08 6.33
C PRO A 160 4.81 -7.76 5.65
N GLY A 161 3.76 -7.79 4.82
CA GLY A 161 3.27 -6.64 4.08
C GLY A 161 4.15 -6.14 2.93
N SER A 162 5.23 -6.87 2.60
CA SER A 162 5.98 -6.66 1.36
C SER A 162 5.18 -7.04 0.11
N CYS A 163 5.71 -6.69 -1.05
CA CYS A 163 5.16 -7.00 -2.36
C CYS A 163 6.30 -7.09 -3.38
N PRO A 164 6.07 -7.64 -4.59
CA PRO A 164 7.12 -7.74 -5.61
C PRO A 164 7.77 -6.40 -5.98
N ALA A 165 7.03 -5.30 -5.98
CA ALA A 165 7.54 -3.96 -6.26
C ALA A 165 8.33 -3.34 -5.09
N ASN A 166 8.11 -3.81 -3.86
CA ASN A 166 8.85 -3.39 -2.67
C ASN A 166 9.18 -4.60 -1.77
N PRO A 167 10.18 -5.41 -2.15
CA PRO A 167 10.53 -6.62 -1.41
C PRO A 167 11.11 -6.32 -0.02
N GLY A 168 11.56 -5.08 0.21
CA GLY A 168 12.10 -4.65 1.51
C GLY A 168 11.06 -4.48 2.61
N GLY A 169 9.76 -4.54 2.30
CA GLY A 169 8.71 -4.45 3.30
C GLY A 169 7.55 -3.54 2.93
N LYS A 170 6.98 -2.93 3.96
CA LYS A 170 5.77 -2.11 3.86
C LYS A 170 6.02 -0.75 3.23
N ILE A 171 4.96 -0.16 2.73
CA ILE A 171 4.94 1.20 2.17
C ILE A 171 4.68 2.20 3.29
N PRO A 172 5.37 3.36 3.34
CA PRO A 172 5.03 4.40 4.31
C PRO A 172 3.57 4.84 4.20
N ASP A 173 2.93 5.08 5.35
CA ASP A 173 1.50 5.41 5.44
C ASP A 173 1.10 6.55 4.49
N GLY A 174 0.06 6.32 3.68
CA GLY A 174 -0.51 7.32 2.79
C GLY A 174 0.29 7.60 1.51
N GLN A 175 1.43 6.95 1.31
CA GLN A 175 2.24 7.14 0.10
C GLN A 175 1.71 6.34 -1.10
N GLN A 176 1.99 6.89 -2.28
CA GLN A 176 1.71 6.28 -3.57
C GLN A 176 2.92 5.44 -4.00
N LEU A 177 2.71 4.16 -4.27
CA LEU A 177 3.75 3.20 -4.63
C LEU A 177 4.50 3.65 -5.89
N ASN A 178 3.78 4.11 -6.92
CA ASN A 178 4.39 4.61 -8.15
C ASN A 178 5.26 5.87 -7.98
N LYS A 179 5.25 6.52 -6.82
CA LYS A 179 6.13 7.67 -6.51
C LYS A 179 7.40 7.27 -5.78
N ILE A 180 7.48 6.03 -5.27
CA ILE A 180 8.65 5.52 -4.54
C ILE A 180 9.35 4.38 -5.27
N VAL A 181 8.65 3.68 -6.16
CA VAL A 181 9.23 2.60 -6.98
C VAL A 181 8.80 2.76 -8.43
N ASN A 182 9.72 2.45 -9.33
CA ASN A 182 9.46 2.49 -10.77
C ASN A 182 9.31 1.09 -11.38
N ASN A 183 9.97 0.10 -10.78
CA ASN A 183 9.91 -1.28 -11.23
C ASN A 183 8.77 -2.00 -10.49
N PRO A 184 7.77 -2.58 -11.20
CA PRO A 184 6.72 -3.35 -10.57
C PRO A 184 7.20 -4.69 -9.99
N GLY A 185 8.46 -5.08 -10.22
CA GLY A 185 8.96 -6.38 -9.86
C GLY A 185 8.47 -7.47 -10.82
N ARG A 186 8.99 -8.69 -10.65
CA ARG A 186 8.51 -9.86 -11.37
C ARG A 186 7.55 -10.62 -10.48
N GLY A 187 6.36 -10.92 -10.97
CA GLY A 187 5.48 -11.84 -10.29
C GLY A 187 5.81 -13.30 -10.64
N ASN A 188 5.93 -14.10 -9.56
CA ASN A 188 6.17 -15.55 -9.41
C ASN A 188 7.37 -16.25 -10.08
N GLY A 189 8.24 -16.83 -9.23
CA GLY A 189 9.11 -17.95 -9.59
C GLY A 189 10.37 -18.11 -8.71
N GLY A 190 10.22 -18.60 -7.48
CA GLY A 190 11.32 -19.22 -6.73
C GLY A 190 11.92 -18.36 -5.62
N GLY A 191 11.78 -18.82 -4.39
CA GLY A 191 12.67 -18.39 -3.33
C GLY A 191 14.12 -18.71 -3.71
N ASN A 192 14.99 -17.73 -3.52
CA ASN A 192 16.30 -17.93 -2.92
C ASN A 192 16.93 -16.58 -2.62
N ASN A 193 17.21 -16.40 -1.32
CA ASN A 193 18.26 -15.58 -0.73
C ASN A 193 18.47 -14.17 -1.32
N GLY A 194 18.11 -13.18 -0.51
CA GLY A 194 18.67 -11.85 -0.62
C GLY A 194 20.20 -11.92 -0.63
N ALA A 195 20.77 -11.83 -1.82
CA ALA A 195 22.09 -11.28 -1.98
C ALA A 195 21.91 -9.77 -1.83
N ALA A 196 22.33 -9.26 -0.67
CA ALA A 196 22.52 -7.84 -0.45
C ALA A 196 23.28 -7.26 -1.66
N GLN A 197 22.72 -6.23 -2.27
CA GLN A 197 23.47 -5.38 -3.18
C GLN A 197 24.73 -4.91 -2.44
N PRO A 198 25.94 -5.16 -2.95
CA PRO A 198 27.12 -4.55 -2.37
C PRO A 198 26.99 -3.03 -2.50
N SER A 199 27.05 -2.35 -1.36
CA SER A 199 27.17 -0.90 -1.29
C SER A 199 28.39 -0.47 -2.11
N GLN A 200 28.17 0.44 -3.07
CA GLN A 200 29.26 1.06 -3.80
C GLN A 200 30.20 1.77 -2.81
N PRO A 201 31.54 1.62 -2.93
CA PRO A 201 32.47 2.36 -2.09
C PRO A 201 32.37 3.86 -2.38
N ALA A 202 32.43 4.66 -1.32
CA ALA A 202 32.44 6.13 -1.42
C ALA A 202 33.62 6.62 -2.29
N PRO A 203 33.44 7.69 -3.08
CA PRO A 203 34.53 8.28 -3.83
C PRO A 203 35.61 8.86 -2.90
N PRO A 204 36.90 8.76 -3.25
CA PRO A 204 37.99 9.24 -2.40
C PRO A 204 37.96 10.76 -2.26
N ALA A 205 38.20 11.22 -1.04
CA ALA A 205 38.31 12.63 -0.68
C ALA A 205 39.47 13.31 -1.43
N GLN A 206 39.19 14.42 -2.09
CA GLN A 206 40.21 15.27 -2.70
C GLN A 206 40.93 16.07 -1.60
N SER A 207 42.22 15.81 -1.41
CA SER A 207 43.11 16.62 -0.60
C SER A 207 43.50 17.90 -1.36
N LYS A 208 43.40 19.03 -0.67
CA LYS A 208 43.85 20.35 -1.11
C LYS A 208 45.35 20.50 -0.96
#